data_AF-A0A6G7Y7W1-F1
#
_entry.id   AF-A0A6G7Y7W1-F1
#
_cell.length_a   1.000
_cell.length_b   1.000
_cell.length_c   1.000
_cell.angle_alpha   90.00
_cell.angle_beta   90.00
_cell.angle_gamma   90.00
#
_symmetry.space_group_name_H-M   'P 1'
#
loop_
_entity.id
_entity.type
_entity.pdbx_description
1 polymer ?
#
loop_
_entity_poly.entity_id
_entity_poly.type
_entity_poly.pdbx_seq_one_letter_code
_entity_poly.pdbx_strand_id
1 'polypeptide(L)'
;MTRRWWAHVALAAVGVIVVVWVLTVGANPTISCREVVMHPGDTCANAQGTRVQTYQERYDAAQQARPVIGGVGALVAAFGAGLAVAEVRRAGSSGRTRPDRPAAA
;
A
#
# COMPACT_ATOMS: atom_id res chain seq x y z
N MET A 1 5.71 -3.99 -24.26
CA MET A 1 5.06 -3.38 -23.08
C MET A 1 5.44 -1.90 -23.00
N THR A 2 4.49 -1.01 -22.69
CA THR A 2 4.74 0.44 -22.64
C THR A 2 5.25 0.88 -21.27
N ARG A 3 5.88 2.06 -21.19
CA ARG A 3 6.30 2.67 -19.90
C ARG A 3 5.12 2.88 -18.95
N ARG A 4 3.92 3.14 -19.50
CA ARG A 4 2.68 3.31 -18.73
C ARG A 4 2.22 2.02 -18.06
N TRP A 5 2.30 0.89 -18.76
CA TRP A 5 2.00 -0.41 -18.18
C TRP A 5 2.90 -0.74 -16.98
N TRP A 6 4.21 -0.50 -17.11
CA TRP A 6 5.15 -0.68 -16.01
C TRP A 6 4.85 0.21 -14.80
N ALA A 7 4.37 1.44 -15.02
CA ALA A 7 3.94 2.32 -13.94
C ALA A 7 2.73 1.76 -13.18
N HIS A 8 1.76 1.15 -13.88
CA HIS A 8 0.60 0.50 -13.24
C HIS A 8 1.00 -0.74 -12.42
N VAL A 9 1.91 -1.55 -12.95
CA VAL A 9 2.47 -2.71 -12.24
C VAL A 9 3.25 -2.28 -11.00
N ALA A 10 4.08 -1.23 -11.11
CA ALA A 10 4.81 -0.69 -9.97
C ALA A 10 3.86 -0.20 -8.88
N LEU A 11 2.79 0.51 -9.25
CA LEU A 11 1.76 0.94 -8.29
C LEU A 11 1.09 -0.24 -7.60
N ALA A 12 0.73 -1.29 -8.36
CA ALA A 12 0.16 -2.51 -7.80
C ALA A 12 1.13 -3.18 -6.79
N ALA A 13 2.41 -3.27 -7.17
CA ALA A 13 3.46 -3.85 -6.34
C ALA A 13 3.65 -3.08 -5.03
N VAL A 14 3.60 -1.75 -5.05
CA VAL A 14 3.65 -0.93 -3.82
C VAL A 14 2.50 -1.29 -2.88
N GLY A 15 1.27 -1.39 -3.39
CA GLY A 15 0.11 -1.81 -2.58
C GLY A 15 0.30 -3.21 -1.98
N VAL A 16 0.80 -4.17 -2.76
CA VAL A 16 1.09 -5.53 -2.29
C VAL A 16 2.16 -5.53 -1.19
N ILE A 17 3.24 -4.76 -1.37
CA ILE A 17 4.30 -4.63 -0.35
C ILE A 17 3.72 -4.12 0.97
N VAL A 18 2.83 -3.12 0.93
CA VAL A 18 2.15 -2.60 2.13
C VAL A 18 1.31 -3.68 2.80
N VAL A 19 0.53 -4.46 2.04
CA VAL A 19 -0.28 -5.56 2.58
C VAL A 19 0.62 -6.63 3.23
N VAL A 20 1.68 -7.05 2.54
CA VAL A 20 2.65 -8.02 3.08
C VAL A 20 3.29 -7.49 4.35
N TRP A 21 3.65 -6.20 4.40
CA TRP A 21 4.20 -5.58 5.59
C TRP A 21 3.21 -5.62 6.77
N VAL A 22 1.94 -5.28 6.56
CA VAL A 22 0.89 -5.34 7.61
C VAL A 22 0.70 -6.76 8.15
N LEU A 23 0.82 -7.77 7.29
CA LEU A 23 0.67 -9.19 7.66
C LEU A 23 1.91 -9.78 8.35
N THR A 24 3.08 -9.16 8.20
CA THR A 24 4.35 -9.69 8.73
C THR A 24 4.91 -8.81 9.84
N VAL A 25 5.56 -7.69 9.48
CA VAL A 25 6.26 -6.79 10.40
C VAL A 25 5.27 -5.95 11.22
N GLY A 26 4.19 -5.47 10.59
CA GLY A 26 3.13 -4.74 11.27
C GLY A 26 2.36 -5.58 12.29
N ALA A 27 2.58 -6.90 12.36
CA ALA A 27 1.92 -7.77 13.32
C ALA A 27 2.47 -7.66 14.75
N ASN A 28 3.77 -7.38 14.89
CA ASN A 28 4.42 -7.19 16.18
C ASN A 28 5.15 -5.84 16.18
N PRO A 29 4.43 -4.73 16.41
CA PRO A 29 5.05 -3.42 16.43
C PRO A 29 5.97 -3.28 17.65
N THR A 30 7.22 -2.90 17.43
CA THR A 30 8.12 -2.47 18.50
C THR A 30 7.71 -1.05 18.93
N ILE A 31 7.08 -0.93 20.10
CA ILE A 31 6.68 0.36 20.66
C ILE A 31 7.92 1.04 21.25
N SER A 32 8.26 2.21 20.73
CA SER A 32 9.38 3.01 21.21
C SER A 32 8.94 4.42 21.61
N CYS A 33 9.67 5.00 22.55
CA CYS A 33 9.55 6.38 22.98
C CYS A 33 10.94 7.01 22.99
N ARG A 34 11.16 8.01 22.13
CA ARG A 34 12.48 8.66 21.98
C ARG A 34 13.59 7.61 21.88
N GLU A 35 13.41 6.70 20.92
CA GLU A 35 14.38 5.64 20.59
C GLU A 35 14.60 4.59 21.70
N VAL A 36 13.90 4.67 22.83
CA VAL A 36 13.87 3.65 23.88
C VAL A 36 12.69 2.72 23.68
N VAL A 37 12.95 1.41 23.62
CA VAL A 37 11.90 0.38 23.53
C VAL A 37 11.12 0.35 24.84
N MET A 38 9.80 0.54 24.74
CA MET A 38 8.88 0.44 25.88
C MET A 38 8.43 -1.00 26.07
N HIS A 39 8.35 -1.43 27.32
CA HIS A 39 7.78 -2.70 27.77
C HIS A 39 6.42 -2.48 28.45
N PRO A 40 5.61 -3.54 28.62
CA PRO A 40 4.35 -3.44 29.36
C PRO A 40 4.56 -2.87 30.76
N GLY A 41 3.80 -1.81 31.10
CA GLY A 41 3.97 -1.07 32.36
C GLY A 41 4.80 0.21 32.24
N ASP A 42 5.55 0.39 31.16
CA ASP A 42 6.30 1.63 30.91
C ASP A 42 5.36 2.78 30.55
N THR A 43 5.79 3.99 30.90
CA THR A 43 5.12 5.24 30.56
C THR A 43 6.07 6.19 29.85
N CYS A 44 5.53 6.98 28.92
CA CYS A 44 6.29 7.92 28.12
C CYS A 44 5.56 9.26 28.08
N ALA A 45 6.26 10.34 28.46
CA ALA A 45 5.78 11.69 28.22
C ALA A 45 5.93 12.05 26.73
N ASN A 46 4.92 12.70 26.14
CA ASN A 46 5.01 13.21 24.78
C ASN A 46 6.14 14.24 24.64
N ALA A 47 6.49 14.60 23.40
CA ALA A 47 7.60 15.52 23.13
C ALA A 47 7.47 16.86 23.87
N GLN A 48 6.23 17.31 24.08
CA GLN A 48 5.86 18.56 24.75
C GLN A 48 5.75 18.44 26.27
N GLY A 49 5.89 17.24 26.86
CA GLY A 49 5.71 16.99 28.29
C GLY A 49 4.27 17.15 28.81
N THR A 50 3.30 17.37 27.93
CA THR A 50 1.91 17.69 28.29
C THR A 50 1.03 16.47 28.50
N ARG A 51 1.44 15.30 27.99
CA ARG A 51 0.67 14.06 28.06
C ARG A 51 1.58 12.88 28.32
N VAL A 52 1.29 12.11 29.37
CA VAL A 52 1.88 10.80 29.61
C VAL A 52 1.01 9.77 28.91
N GLN A 53 1.63 8.95 28.06
CA GLN A 53 0.98 7.80 27.43
C GLN A 53 1.64 6.52 27.93
N THR A 54 0.82 5.52 28.23
CA THR A 54 1.28 4.19 28.64
C THR A 54 1.69 3.34 27.43
N TYR A 55 2.42 2.25 27.68
CA TYR A 55 2.68 1.23 26.65
C TYR A 55 1.39 0.74 25.99
N GLN A 56 0.36 0.39 26.80
CA GLN A 56 -0.91 -0.14 26.31
C GLN A 56 -1.63 0.84 25.39
N GLU A 57 -1.70 2.13 25.74
CA GLU A 57 -2.35 3.13 24.88
C GLU A 57 -1.69 3.25 23.51
N ARG A 58 -0.35 3.20 23.46
CA ARG A 58 0.41 3.23 22.19
C ARG A 58 0.25 1.94 21.41
N TYR A 59 0.25 0.80 22.10
CA TYR A 59 0.04 -0.50 21.49
C TYR A 59 -1.35 -0.58 20.86
N ASP A 60 -2.40 -0.20 21.58
CA ASP A 60 -3.78 -0.22 21.11
C ASP A 60 -3.98 0.74 19.92
N ALA A 61 -3.39 1.94 19.98
CA ALA A 61 -3.41 2.87 18.86
C ALA A 61 -2.73 2.29 17.61
N ALA A 62 -1.58 1.62 17.78
CA ALA A 62 -0.91 0.94 16.67
C ALA A 62 -1.77 -0.18 16.10
N GLN A 63 -2.44 -0.97 16.96
CA GLN A 63 -3.33 -2.05 16.54
C GLN A 63 -4.55 -1.54 15.76
N GLN A 64 -5.14 -0.41 16.17
CA GLN A 64 -6.27 0.21 15.47
C GLN A 64 -5.89 0.78 14.09
N ALA A 65 -4.66 1.24 13.91
CA ALA A 65 -4.18 1.74 12.61
C ALA A 65 -3.98 0.62 11.58
N ARG A 66 -3.65 -0.60 12.01
CA ARG A 66 -3.35 -1.75 11.12
C ARG A 66 -4.43 -2.05 10.08
N PRO A 67 -5.73 -2.21 10.42
CA PRO A 67 -6.75 -2.53 9.43
C PRO A 67 -6.91 -1.42 8.39
N VAL A 68 -6.73 -0.16 8.78
CA VAL A 68 -6.80 0.99 7.87
C VAL A 68 -5.65 0.94 6.88
N ILE A 69 -4.41 0.76 7.35
CA ILE A 69 -3.22 0.68 6.49
C ILE A 69 -3.34 -0.52 5.53
N GLY A 70 -3.77 -1.67 6.04
CA GLY A 70 -3.99 -2.87 5.23
C GLY A 70 -5.06 -2.67 4.15
N GLY A 71 -6.19 -2.07 4.52
CA GLY A 71 -7.28 -1.76 3.57
C GLY A 71 -6.84 -0.80 2.46
N VAL A 72 -6.13 0.27 2.80
CA VAL A 72 -5.59 1.21 1.81
C VAL A 72 -4.57 0.52 0.89
N GLY A 73 -3.66 -0.29 1.43
CA GLY A 73 -2.71 -1.07 0.64
C GLY A 73 -3.40 -2.00 -0.36
N ALA A 74 -4.45 -2.71 0.08
CA ALA A 74 -5.24 -3.60 -0.77
C ALA A 74 -5.97 -2.84 -1.89
N LEU A 75 -6.54 -1.67 -1.60
CA LEU A 75 -7.18 -0.81 -2.61
C LEU A 75 -6.19 -0.32 -3.66
N VAL A 76 -5.01 0.14 -3.23
CA VAL A 76 -3.93 0.58 -4.15
C VAL A 76 -3.46 -0.57 -5.03
N ALA A 77 -3.27 -1.76 -4.45
CA ALA A 77 -2.89 -2.96 -5.20
C ALA A 77 -3.92 -3.31 -6.28
N ALA A 78 -5.21 -3.37 -5.90
CA ALA A 78 -6.30 -3.69 -6.80
C ALA A 78 -6.43 -2.64 -7.92
N PHE A 79 -6.30 -1.36 -7.58
CA PHE A 79 -6.37 -0.27 -8.56
C PHE A 79 -5.22 -0.33 -9.58
N GLY A 80 -3.97 -0.48 -9.13
CA GLY A 80 -2.82 -0.63 -10.02
C GLY A 80 -2.95 -1.83 -10.95
N ALA A 81 -3.39 -2.98 -10.41
CA ALA A 81 -3.62 -4.19 -11.18
C ALA A 81 -4.73 -3.98 -12.23
N GLY A 82 -5.84 -3.34 -11.84
CA GLY A 82 -6.94 -3.00 -12.75
C GLY A 82 -6.49 -2.12 -13.92
N LEU A 83 -5.65 -1.11 -13.67
CA LEU A 83 -5.09 -0.26 -14.72
C LEU A 83 -4.16 -1.04 -15.68
N ALA A 84 -3.31 -1.90 -15.14
CA ALA A 84 -2.42 -2.74 -15.95
C ALA A 84 -3.21 -3.68 -16.87
N VAL A 85 -4.27 -4.31 -16.36
CA VAL A 85 -5.17 -5.18 -17.12
C VAL A 85 -5.94 -4.39 -18.19
N ALA A 86 -6.45 -3.21 -17.84
CA ALA A 86 -7.17 -2.36 -18.78
C ALA A 86 -6.30 -1.95 -19.97
N GLU A 87 -5.02 -1.64 -19.74
CA GLU A 87 -4.07 -1.29 -20.80
C GLU A 87 -3.84 -2.46 -21.77
N VAL A 88 -3.64 -3.68 -21.25
CA VAL A 88 -3.48 -4.89 -22.08
C VAL A 88 -4.74 -5.14 -22.92
N ARG A 89 -5.93 -4.98 -22.32
CA ARG A 89 -7.22 -5.14 -23.02
C ARG A 89 -7.39 -4.09 -24.13
N ARG A 90 -7.01 -2.83 -23.90
CA ARG A 90 -7.05 -1.76 -24.91
C ARG A 90 -6.08 -2.00 -26.06
N ALA A 91 -4.87 -2.46 -25.76
CA ALA A 91 -3.88 -2.81 -26.78
C ALA A 91 -4.39 -3.95 -27.68
N GLY A 92 -5.05 -4.96 -27.11
CA GLY A 92 -5.65 -6.07 -27.85
C GLY A 92 -6.86 -5.69 -28.69
N SER A 93 -7.70 -4.75 -28.25
CA SER A 93 -8.87 -4.29 -29.02
C SER A 93 -8.49 -3.36 -30.17
N SER A 94 -7.46 -2.52 -30.02
CA SER A 94 -6.99 -1.62 -31.09
C SER A 94 -6.43 -2.38 -32.30
N GLY A 95 -5.89 -3.59 -32.11
CA GLY A 95 -5.44 -4.46 -33.20
C GLY A 95 -6.57 -5.09 -34.02
N ARG A 96 -7.80 -5.14 -33.50
CA ARG A 96 -8.96 -5.78 -34.15
C ARG A 96 -9.71 -4.85 -35.11
N THR A 97 -9.47 -3.54 -35.03
CA THR A 97 -10.23 -2.50 -35.77
C THR A 97 -9.46 -1.85 -36.91
N ARG A 98 -8.38 -2.45 -37.44
CA ARG A 98 -7.75 -1.96 -38.67
C ARG A 98 -8.44 -2.63 -39.87
N PRO A 99 -9.46 -2.01 -40.52
CA PRO A 99 -9.88 -2.47 -41.82
C PRO A 99 -8.71 -2.28 -42.78
N ASP A 100 -8.35 -3.35 -43.49
CA ASP A 100 -7.42 -3.29 -44.61
C ASP A 100 -7.94 -2.23 -45.58
N ARG A 101 -7.23 -1.11 -45.68
CA ARG A 101 -7.51 -0.09 -46.69
C ARG A 101 -7.02 -0.69 -48.00
N PRO A 102 -7.88 -0.98 -49.00
CA PRO A 102 -7.39 -1.46 -50.27
C PRO A 102 -6.47 -0.40 -50.88
N ALA A 103 -5.34 -0.85 -51.41
CA ALA A 103 -4.41 0.01 -52.13
C ALA A 103 -5.16 0.66 -53.30
N ALA A 104 -5.19 1.99 -53.33
CA ALA A 104 -5.68 2.72 -54.49
C ALA A 104 -4.75 2.39 -55.67
N ALA A 105 -5.35 1.89 -56.75
CA ALA A 105 -4.73 1.58 -58.03
C ALA A 105 -4.42 2.86 -58.82
#